data_AF-A0A221KEV1-F1
#
_entry.id   AF-A0A221KEV1-F1
#
_cell.length_a   1.000
_cell.length_b   1.000
_cell.length_c   1.000
_cell.angle_alpha   90.00
_cell.angle_beta   90.00
_cell.angle_gamma   90.00
#
_symmetry.space_group_name_H-M   'P 1'
#
loop_
_entity.id
_entity.type
_entity.pdbx_description
1 polymer ?
#
loop_
_entity_poly.entity_id
_entity_poly.type
_entity_poly.pdbx_seq_one_letter_code
_entity_poly.pdbx_strand_id
1 'polypeptide(L)'
;MALGLLDTGPFMLETRMELTPREKDKLLIFTAALLAERRLARGLKLNYPESVALITAAIMEGARDGKTVAQLMSEGKTVLTREQVMDGIAEMIPEIQVEATFPDGTKLVTVHQPIA
;
A
#
# COMPACT_ATOMS: atom_id res chain seq x y z
N MET A 1 -11.46 7.10 58.36
CA MET A 1 -12.00 7.95 57.28
C MET A 1 -11.00 7.94 56.14
N ALA A 2 -11.44 7.54 54.95
CA ALA A 2 -10.61 7.11 53.84
C ALA A 2 -9.89 8.26 53.12
N LEU A 3 -8.68 7.97 52.64
CA LEU A 3 -7.89 8.73 51.68
C LEU A 3 -8.76 9.06 50.44
N GLY A 4 -8.96 10.35 50.17
CA GLY A 4 -9.62 10.84 48.96
C GLY A 4 -8.73 10.61 47.74
N LEU A 5 -9.30 9.95 46.75
CA LEU A 5 -8.69 9.60 45.47
C LEU A 5 -8.06 10.82 44.79
N LEU A 6 -6.79 10.70 44.43
CA LEU A 6 -6.26 11.42 43.27
C LEU A 6 -7.02 10.84 42.07
N ASP A 7 -7.96 11.62 41.54
CA ASP A 7 -8.55 11.40 40.23
C ASP A 7 -7.43 11.52 39.19
N THR A 8 -6.70 10.43 38.98
CA THR A 8 -5.84 10.24 37.82
C THR A 8 -6.75 10.04 36.62
N GLY A 9 -7.44 11.10 36.21
CA GLY A 9 -8.08 11.14 34.89
C GLY A 9 -7.02 10.81 33.85
N PRO A 10 -7.31 9.99 32.83
CA PRO A 10 -6.34 9.73 31.79
C PRO A 10 -6.13 11.04 31.03
N PHE A 11 -5.07 11.74 31.41
CA PHE A 11 -4.32 12.68 30.58
C PHE A 11 -3.65 11.86 29.46
N MET A 12 -4.45 11.15 28.67
CA MET A 12 -4.07 10.56 27.41
C MET A 12 -4.58 11.54 26.37
N LEU A 13 -3.67 12.30 25.77
CA LEU A 13 -3.91 12.87 24.46
C LEU A 13 -4.32 11.73 23.52
N GLU A 14 -5.62 11.41 23.44
CA GLU A 14 -6.19 10.58 22.39
C GLU A 14 -6.24 11.43 21.10
N THR A 15 -5.09 11.83 20.58
CA THR A 15 -4.98 12.08 19.15
C THR A 15 -5.04 10.71 18.48
N ARG A 16 -6.26 10.15 18.39
CA ARG A 16 -6.53 9.02 17.51
C ARG A 16 -6.31 9.50 16.08
N MET A 17 -5.69 8.66 15.26
CA MET A 17 -5.45 8.99 13.84
C MET A 17 -6.76 9.12 13.03
N GLU A 18 -7.93 8.88 13.63
CA GLU A 18 -9.27 8.93 13.01
C GLU A 18 -9.33 8.21 11.65
N LEU A 19 -8.66 7.06 11.56
CA LEU A 19 -8.59 6.28 10.33
C LEU A 19 -9.94 5.66 10.01
N THR A 20 -10.45 5.98 8.83
CA THR A 20 -11.56 5.28 8.20
C THR A 20 -11.20 3.80 7.98
N PRO A 21 -12.21 2.90 7.86
CA PRO A 21 -11.95 1.49 7.51
C PRO A 21 -11.08 1.34 6.26
N ARG A 22 -11.31 2.21 5.27
CA ARG A 22 -10.56 2.22 4.02
C ARG A 22 -9.09 2.59 4.20
N GLU A 23 -8.77 3.53 5.08
CA GLU A 23 -7.39 3.88 5.39
C GLU A 23 -6.68 2.74 6.14
N LYS A 24 -7.41 2.02 7.00
CA LYS A 24 -6.87 0.81 7.65
C LYS A 24 -6.58 -0.29 6.63
N ASP A 25 -7.45 -0.49 5.63
CA ASP A 25 -7.19 -1.45 4.55
C ASP A 25 -5.92 -1.07 3.75
N LYS A 26 -5.72 0.21 3.48
CA LYS A 26 -4.49 0.69 2.83
C LYS A 26 -3.23 0.41 3.67
N LEU A 27 -3.31 0.52 5.00
CA LEU A 27 -2.21 0.14 5.89
C LEU A 27 -1.92 -1.38 5.87
N LEU A 28 -2.96 -2.20 5.74
CA LEU A 28 -2.78 -3.65 5.55
C LEU A 28 -2.09 -3.97 4.23
N ILE A 29 -2.47 -3.29 3.15
CA ILE A 29 -1.80 -3.42 1.84
C ILE A 29 -0.32 -3.03 1.95
N PHE A 30 -0.03 -1.90 2.59
CA PHE A 30 1.36 -1.47 2.82
C PHE A 30 2.15 -2.51 3.63
N THR A 31 1.55 -3.08 4.67
CA THR A 31 2.19 -4.14 5.47
C THR A 31 2.48 -5.40 4.64
N ALA A 32 1.56 -5.80 3.77
CA ALA A 32 1.76 -6.91 2.84
C ALA A 32 2.87 -6.60 1.82
N ALA A 33 2.95 -5.36 1.33
CA ALA A 33 4.01 -4.90 0.44
C ALA A 33 5.39 -4.96 1.10
N LEU A 34 5.53 -4.52 2.35
CA LEU A 34 6.79 -4.64 3.11
C LEU A 34 7.22 -6.11 3.29
N LEU A 35 6.26 -7.01 3.52
CA LEU A 35 6.54 -8.44 3.59
C LEU A 35 7.00 -8.99 2.23
N ALA A 36 6.36 -8.56 1.14
CA ALA A 36 6.72 -8.93 -0.24
C ALA A 36 8.11 -8.40 -0.61
N GLU A 37 8.42 -7.14 -0.33
CA GLU A 37 9.73 -6.54 -0.56
C GLU A 37 10.84 -7.32 0.15
N ARG A 38 10.63 -7.66 1.44
CA ARG A 38 11.58 -8.50 2.19
C ARG A 38 11.73 -9.90 1.61
N ARG A 39 10.70 -10.47 0.99
CA ARG A 39 10.72 -11.78 0.30
C ARG A 39 11.52 -11.69 -0.98
N LEU A 40 11.28 -10.66 -1.78
CA LEU A 40 12.00 -10.41 -3.00
C LEU A 40 13.49 -10.14 -2.74
N ALA A 41 13.82 -9.34 -1.72
CA ALA A 41 15.18 -8.98 -1.34
C ALA A 41 16.04 -10.20 -0.92
N ARG A 42 15.44 -11.31 -0.51
CA ARG A 42 16.14 -12.58 -0.19
C ARG A 42 16.06 -13.60 -1.32
N GLY A 43 15.64 -13.19 -2.52
CA GLY A 43 15.65 -14.00 -3.74
C GLY A 43 14.40 -14.86 -3.96
N LEU A 44 13.30 -14.64 -3.23
CA LEU A 44 12.05 -15.34 -3.50
C LEU A 44 11.28 -14.66 -4.63
N LYS A 45 10.81 -15.47 -5.58
CA LYS A 45 9.81 -15.05 -6.55
C LYS A 45 8.48 -14.80 -5.84
N LEU A 46 7.84 -13.67 -6.13
CA LEU A 46 6.58 -13.27 -5.51
C LEU A 46 5.39 -14.03 -6.07
N ASN A 47 4.43 -14.34 -5.21
CA ASN A 47 3.13 -14.88 -5.62
C ASN A 47 2.13 -13.74 -5.97
N TYR A 48 0.89 -14.11 -6.28
CA TYR A 48 -0.16 -13.16 -6.66
C TYR A 48 -0.40 -12.03 -5.64
N PRO A 49 -0.77 -12.30 -4.37
CA PRO A 49 -1.08 -11.22 -3.43
C PRO A 49 0.14 -10.36 -3.09
N GLU A 50 1.34 -10.94 -3.08
CA GLU A 50 2.59 -10.19 -2.87
C GLU A 50 2.86 -9.21 -4.01
N SER A 51 2.66 -9.65 -5.25
CA SER A 51 2.86 -8.82 -6.45
C SER A 51 1.87 -7.66 -6.48
N VAL A 52 0.58 -7.94 -6.23
CA VAL A 52 -0.46 -6.92 -6.17
C VAL A 52 -0.18 -5.92 -5.06
N ALA A 53 0.19 -6.38 -3.87
CA ALA A 53 0.47 -5.51 -2.73
C ALA A 53 1.65 -4.56 -3.01
N LEU A 54 2.75 -5.10 -3.55
CA LEU A 54 3.96 -4.30 -3.82
C LEU A 54 3.71 -3.21 -4.85
N ILE A 55 3.04 -3.54 -5.96
CA ILE A 55 2.69 -2.58 -7.00
C ILE A 55 1.70 -1.53 -6.48
N THR A 56 0.70 -1.97 -5.70
CA THR A 56 -0.28 -1.06 -5.09
C THR A 56 0.39 -0.07 -4.14
N ALA A 57 1.32 -0.53 -3.30
CA ALA A 57 2.06 0.35 -2.40
C ALA A 57 2.91 1.37 -3.16
N ALA A 58 3.61 0.95 -4.23
CA ALA A 58 4.39 1.87 -5.06
C ALA A 58 3.51 2.98 -5.68
N ILE A 59 2.29 2.66 -6.12
CA ILE A 59 1.33 3.65 -6.64
C ILE A 59 0.88 4.61 -5.53
N MET A 60 0.55 4.10 -4.34
CA MET A 60 0.11 4.93 -3.22
C MET A 60 1.20 5.91 -2.76
N GLU A 61 2.44 5.44 -2.64
CA GLU A 61 3.59 6.29 -2.27
C GLU A 61 3.92 7.30 -3.37
N GLY A 62 3.88 6.90 -4.64
CA GLY A 62 4.08 7.85 -5.73
C GLY A 62 3.00 8.93 -5.80
N ALA A 63 1.74 8.62 -5.47
CA ALA A 63 0.70 9.63 -5.33
C ALA A 63 0.99 10.59 -4.15
N ARG A 64 1.51 10.04 -3.04
CA ARG A 64 1.92 10.81 -1.87
C ARG A 64 3.09 11.74 -2.16
N ASP A 65 4.01 11.33 -3.03
CA ASP A 65 5.13 12.12 -3.55
C ASP A 65 4.70 13.22 -4.53
N GLY A 66 3.42 13.27 -4.89
CA GLY A 66 2.87 14.28 -5.78
C GLY A 66 3.04 13.97 -7.27
N LYS A 67 3.33 12.72 -7.63
CA LYS A 67 3.31 12.29 -9.04
C LYS A 67 1.89 12.40 -9.60
N THR A 68 1.80 12.57 -10.92
CA THR A 68 0.52 12.57 -11.62
C THR A 68 -0.01 11.15 -11.81
N VAL A 69 -1.34 11.01 -11.99
CA VAL A 69 -1.97 9.73 -12.34
C VAL A 69 -1.29 9.09 -13.55
N ALA A 70 -1.00 9.87 -14.59
CA ALA A 70 -0.36 9.37 -15.81
C ALA A 70 1.06 8.83 -15.57
N GLN A 71 1.85 9.46 -14.70
CA GLN A 71 3.16 8.93 -14.31
C GLN A 71 3.00 7.59 -13.60
N LEU A 72 2.07 7.47 -12.66
CA LEU A 72 1.86 6.22 -11.91
C LEU A 72 1.29 5.09 -12.78
N MET A 73 0.50 5.41 -13.80
CA MET A 73 0.08 4.43 -14.82
C MET A 73 1.26 3.83 -15.59
N SER A 74 2.30 4.62 -15.83
CA SER A 74 3.51 4.17 -16.52
C SER A 74 4.48 3.48 -15.57
N GLU A 75 4.80 4.10 -14.44
CA GLU A 75 5.75 3.58 -13.45
C GLU A 75 5.25 2.32 -12.75
N GLY A 76 3.92 2.15 -12.60
CA GLY A 76 3.34 0.93 -12.06
C GLY A 76 3.73 -0.34 -12.85
N LYS A 77 4.09 -0.19 -14.13
CA LYS A 77 4.56 -1.28 -15.00
C LYS A 77 6.03 -1.63 -14.83
N THR A 78 6.78 -0.80 -14.11
CA THR A 78 8.23 -0.96 -13.91
C THR A 78 8.57 -1.44 -12.51
N VAL A 79 7.55 -1.66 -11.65
CA VAL A 79 7.75 -2.05 -10.25
C VAL A 79 8.22 -3.50 -10.14
N LEU A 80 7.67 -4.39 -10.97
CA LEU A 80 8.02 -5.81 -10.98
C LEU A 80 8.26 -6.29 -12.42
N THR A 81 9.27 -7.14 -12.58
CA THR A 81 9.53 -7.89 -13.82
C THR A 81 9.02 -9.32 -13.71
N ARG A 82 8.88 -10.00 -14.85
CA ARG A 82 8.49 -11.43 -14.89
C ARG A 82 9.42 -12.35 -14.10
N GLU A 83 10.71 -12.03 -14.02
CA GLU A 83 11.69 -12.84 -13.31
C GLU A 83 11.50 -12.77 -11.79
N GLN A 84 10.86 -11.71 -11.30
CA GLN A 84 10.63 -11.45 -9.87
C GLN A 84 9.36 -12.12 -9.34
N VAL A 85 8.54 -12.71 -10.21
CA VAL A 85 7.27 -13.35 -9.84
C VAL A 85 7.28 -14.84 -10.20
N MET A 86 6.41 -15.61 -9.55
CA MET A 86 6.18 -17.01 -9.86
C MET A 86 5.57 -17.16 -11.27
N ASP A 87 5.74 -18.33 -11.87
CA ASP A 87 5.29 -18.59 -13.23
C ASP A 87 3.75 -18.43 -13.33
N GLY A 88 3.28 -17.73 -14.37
CA GLY A 88 1.87 -17.43 -14.61
C GLY A 88 1.30 -16.23 -13.84
N ILE A 89 2.04 -15.66 -12.87
CA ILE A 89 1.52 -14.53 -12.07
C ILE A 89 1.33 -13.27 -12.91
N ALA A 90 2.20 -13.00 -13.89
CA ALA A 90 2.07 -11.85 -14.78
C ALA A 90 0.76 -11.90 -15.59
N GLU A 91 0.38 -13.08 -16.10
CA GLU A 91 -0.86 -13.30 -16.84
C GLU A 91 -2.10 -13.19 -15.94
N MET A 92 -1.99 -13.57 -14.67
CA MET A 92 -3.08 -13.49 -13.70
C MET A 92 -3.42 -12.07 -13.28
N ILE A 93 -2.54 -11.09 -13.53
CA ILE A 93 -2.71 -9.69 -13.14
C ILE A 93 -2.87 -8.84 -14.41
N PRO A 94 -4.05 -8.83 -15.06
CA PRO A 94 -4.27 -8.05 -16.28
C PRO A 94 -4.28 -6.54 -16.02
N GLU A 95 -4.69 -6.13 -14.81
CA GLU A 95 -4.62 -4.77 -14.34
C GLU A 95 -4.64 -4.69 -12.81
N ILE A 96 -4.16 -3.57 -12.28
CA ILE A 96 -4.31 -3.18 -10.88
C ILE A 96 -4.99 -1.82 -10.83
N GLN A 97 -6.02 -1.70 -9.99
CA GLN A 97 -6.79 -0.48 -9.77
C GLN A 97 -6.64 -0.03 -8.32
N VAL A 98 -6.20 1.22 -8.11
CA VAL A 98 -5.91 1.77 -6.78
C VAL A 98 -6.47 3.17 -6.67
N GLU A 99 -7.28 3.42 -5.65
CA GLU A 99 -7.61 4.80 -5.27
C GLU A 99 -6.55 5.36 -4.33
N ALA A 100 -5.75 6.29 -4.84
CA ALA A 100 -4.69 6.96 -4.10
C ALA A 100 -5.05 8.43 -3.82
N THR A 101 -4.51 8.97 -2.74
CA THR A 101 -4.76 10.35 -2.31
C THR A 101 -3.62 11.23 -2.81
N PHE A 102 -3.91 12.07 -3.81
CA PHE A 102 -2.99 13.03 -4.41
C PHE A 102 -3.09 14.39 -3.69
N PRO A 103 -2.16 15.33 -3.94
CA PRO A 103 -2.26 16.69 -3.40
C PRO A 103 -3.57 17.40 -3.75
N ASP A 104 -4.21 17.03 -4.86
CA ASP A 104 -5.47 17.60 -5.34
C ASP A 104 -6.69 16.70 -5.14
N GLY A 105 -6.57 15.66 -4.31
CA GLY A 105 -7.67 14.79 -3.90
C GLY A 105 -7.50 13.32 -4.28
N THR A 106 -8.49 12.51 -3.94
CA THR A 106 -8.48 11.06 -4.21
C THR A 106 -8.80 10.79 -5.68
N LYS A 107 -7.99 9.97 -6.34
CA LYS A 107 -8.18 9.57 -7.74
C LYS A 107 -7.90 8.08 -7.93
N LEU A 108 -8.58 7.49 -8.92
CA LEU A 108 -8.33 6.12 -9.35
C LEU A 108 -7.13 6.08 -10.31
N VAL A 109 -6.17 5.21 -10.02
CA VAL A 109 -5.06 4.86 -10.91
C VAL A 109 -5.30 3.43 -11.41
N THR A 110 -5.29 3.24 -12.72
CA THR A 110 -5.39 1.91 -13.35
C THR A 110 -4.10 1.61 -14.09
N VAL A 111 -3.40 0.56 -13.68
CA VAL A 111 -2.19 0.08 -14.35
C VAL A 111 -2.52 -1.20 -15.10
N HIS A 112 -2.60 -1.12 -16.42
CA HIS A 112 -2.80 -2.29 -17.27
C HIS A 112 -1.50 -3.03 -17.52
N GLN A 113 -1.53 -4.36 -17.43
CA GLN A 113 -0.39 -5.26 -17.61
C GLN A 113 0.83 -4.78 -16.80
N PRO A 114 0.73 -4.74 -15.46
CA PRO A 114 1.74 -4.11 -14.62
C PRO A 114 3.03 -4.94 -14.49
N ILE A 115 3.06 -6.16 -15.03
CA ILE A 115 4.23 -7.04 -15.06
C ILE A 115 4.47 -7.45 -16.52
N ALA A 116 5.52 -6.90 -17.13
CA ALA A 116 5.86 -7.11 -18.54
C ALA A 116 6.89 -8.20 -18.74
#